data_AF-A0A5J4TAK5-F1
#
_entry.id   AF-A0A5J4TAK5-F1
#
_cell.length_a   1.000
_cell.length_b   1.000
_cell.length_c   1.000
_cell.angle_alpha   90.00
_cell.angle_beta   90.00
_cell.angle_gamma   90.00
#
_symmetry.space_group_name_H-M   'P 1'
#
loop_
_entity.id
_entity.type
_entity.pdbx_description
1 polymer ?
#
loop_
_entity_poly.entity_id
_entity_poly.type
_entity_poly.pdbx_seq_one_letter_code
_entity_poly.pdbx_strand_id
1 'polypeptide(L)'
;ISSIIENSSQIKKTSTQKDKQSSSKQSDPLDLLIKYYLSEFDRILTELKLPHFQRLFGLIIEPEAWSVENGCFSPTQKLKRFVLRSRYEKELENMLDALGNSDK
;
A
#
# COMPACT_ATOMS: atom_id res chain seq x y z
N ILE A 1 -13.50 0.83 3.34
CA ILE A 1 -12.41 -0.13 3.69
C ILE A 1 -12.53 -1.43 2.88
N SER A 2 -13.71 -2.07 2.82
CA SER A 2 -13.90 -3.31 2.03
C SER A 2 -13.59 -3.20 0.54
N SER A 3 -13.78 -2.02 -0.07
CA SER A 3 -13.59 -1.79 -1.51
C SER A 3 -12.12 -1.69 -1.95
N ILE A 4 -11.20 -1.39 -1.04
CA ILE A 4 -9.76 -1.20 -1.36
C ILE A 4 -9.06 -2.55 -1.55
N ILE A 5 -9.52 -3.58 -0.84
CA ILE A 5 -8.92 -4.93 -0.85
C ILE A 5 -9.18 -5.66 -2.17
N GLU A 6 -10.25 -5.35 -2.90
CA GLU A 6 -10.61 -6.10 -4.11
C GLU A 6 -9.75 -5.74 -5.35
N ASN A 7 -9.03 -4.61 -5.35
CA ASN A 7 -8.34 -4.12 -6.54
C ASN A 7 -6.88 -4.58 -6.70
N SER A 8 -6.19 -4.98 -5.62
CA SER A 8 -4.82 -5.54 -5.69
C SER A 8 -4.75 -6.79 -6.57
N SER A 9 -5.85 -7.55 -6.63
CA SER A 9 -5.96 -8.82 -7.37
C SER A 9 -6.00 -8.67 -8.90
N GLN A 10 -6.29 -7.49 -9.44
CA GLN A 10 -6.53 -7.31 -10.89
C GLN A 10 -5.28 -6.92 -11.69
N ILE A 11 -4.21 -6.43 -11.04
CA ILE A 11 -3.06 -5.85 -11.75
C ILE A 11 -2.11 -6.92 -12.31
N LYS A 12 -2.19 -8.18 -11.85
CA LYS A 12 -1.29 -9.28 -12.30
C LYS A 12 -1.85 -10.20 -13.39
N LYS A 13 -3.07 -10.00 -13.90
CA LYS A 13 -3.69 -10.94 -14.87
C LYS A 13 -3.95 -10.31 -16.23
N THR A 14 -2.88 -10.08 -16.98
CA THR A 14 -2.95 -9.95 -18.45
C THR A 14 -2.02 -10.95 -19.12
N SER A 15 -2.34 -12.25 -19.00
CA SER A 15 -2.11 -13.21 -20.07
C SER A 15 -2.88 -14.52 -19.85
N THR A 16 -3.75 -14.84 -20.82
CA THR A 16 -4.29 -16.17 -21.20
C THR A 16 -5.43 -16.80 -20.38
N GLN A 17 -6.63 -16.72 -21.00
CA GLN A 17 -7.80 -17.62 -21.10
C GLN A 17 -8.48 -18.26 -19.86
N LYS A 18 -9.83 -18.05 -19.86
CA LYS A 18 -10.94 -18.89 -19.41
C LYS A 18 -10.64 -20.00 -18.38
N ASP A 19 -11.22 -19.86 -17.18
CA ASP A 19 -12.25 -20.79 -16.73
C ASP A 19 -13.08 -20.21 -15.57
N LYS A 20 -14.39 -20.46 -15.63
CA LYS A 20 -15.35 -20.20 -14.54
C LYS A 20 -15.08 -21.23 -13.44
N GLN A 21 -14.50 -20.80 -12.33
CA GLN A 21 -14.55 -21.57 -11.09
C GLN A 21 -14.79 -20.62 -9.91
N SER A 22 -15.91 -20.85 -9.24
CA SER A 22 -16.28 -20.29 -7.95
C SER A 22 -15.27 -20.77 -6.90
N SER A 23 -14.20 -20.00 -6.67
CA SER A 23 -13.25 -20.26 -5.59
C SER A 23 -13.54 -19.31 -4.42
N SER A 24 -13.71 -19.87 -3.22
CA SER A 24 -13.63 -19.15 -1.95
C SER A 24 -12.45 -18.17 -2.00
N LYS A 25 -12.71 -16.86 -2.01
CA LYS A 25 -11.67 -15.82 -2.07
C LYS A 25 -10.84 -15.89 -0.78
N GLN A 26 -9.81 -16.71 -0.75
CA GLN A 26 -8.72 -16.53 0.22
C GLN A 26 -8.11 -15.17 -0.07
N SER A 27 -8.13 -14.29 0.92
CA SER A 27 -7.48 -12.97 0.86
C SER A 27 -5.97 -13.14 0.69
N ASP A 28 -5.36 -12.34 -0.19
CA ASP A 28 -3.91 -12.32 -0.38
C ASP A 28 -3.22 -12.04 0.98
N PRO A 29 -2.17 -12.81 1.36
CA PRO A 29 -1.37 -12.51 2.55
C PRO A 29 -0.89 -11.06 2.65
N LEU A 30 -0.57 -10.41 1.52
CA LEU A 30 -0.17 -9.00 1.51
C LEU A 30 -1.33 -8.07 1.87
N ASP A 31 -2.54 -8.36 1.40
CA ASP A 31 -3.73 -7.58 1.75
C ASP A 31 -4.04 -7.68 3.25
N LEU A 32 -3.85 -8.87 3.84
CA LEU A 32 -3.98 -9.07 5.28
C LEU A 32 -2.96 -8.24 6.07
N LEU A 33 -1.71 -8.23 5.61
CA LEU A 33 -0.64 -7.47 6.27
C LEU A 33 -0.87 -5.96 6.19
N ILE A 34 -1.28 -5.45 5.03
CA ILE A 34 -1.64 -4.04 4.84
C ILE A 34 -2.79 -3.68 5.77
N LYS A 35 -3.85 -4.50 5.82
CA LYS A 35 -5.01 -4.28 6.69
C LYS A 35 -4.61 -4.21 8.17
N TYR A 36 -3.74 -5.13 8.61
CA TYR A 36 -3.24 -5.16 9.97
C TYR A 36 -2.46 -3.88 10.32
N TYR A 37 -1.49 -3.48 9.48
CA TYR A 37 -0.72 -2.27 9.76
C TYR A 37 -1.56 -1.00 9.71
N LEU A 38 -2.52 -0.89 8.79
CA LEU A 38 -3.44 0.24 8.75
C LEU A 38 -4.25 0.35 10.05
N SER A 39 -4.73 -0.76 10.63
CA SER A 39 -5.45 -0.69 11.91
C SER A 39 -4.54 -0.32 13.08
N GLU A 40 -3.30 -0.83 13.10
CA GLU A 40 -2.34 -0.44 14.14
C GLU A 40 -1.96 1.04 14.05
N PHE A 41 -1.75 1.58 12.85
CA PHE A 41 -1.52 3.01 12.69
C PHE A 41 -2.75 3.82 13.12
N ASP A 42 -3.96 3.44 12.74
CA ASP A 42 -5.17 4.17 13.17
C ASP A 42 -5.34 4.16 14.69
N ARG A 43 -5.04 3.03 15.35
CA ARG A 43 -5.00 2.94 16.83
C ARG A 43 -4.02 3.94 17.42
N ILE A 44 -2.76 3.93 16.95
CA ILE A 44 -1.70 4.84 17.43
C ILE A 44 -2.09 6.31 17.22
N LEU A 45 -2.57 6.65 16.01
CA LEU A 45 -2.93 8.03 15.69
C LEU A 45 -4.17 8.50 16.49
N THR A 46 -5.04 7.58 16.90
CA THR A 46 -6.19 7.85 17.78
C THR A 46 -5.74 8.09 19.22
N GLU A 47 -4.86 7.25 19.75
CA GLU A 47 -4.24 7.43 21.08
C GLU A 47 -3.52 8.79 21.18
N LEU A 48 -2.83 9.20 20.12
CA LEU A 48 -2.15 10.49 20.01
C LEU A 48 -3.10 11.68 19.72
N LYS A 49 -4.41 11.45 19.57
CA LYS A 49 -5.42 12.48 19.26
C LYS A 49 -5.09 13.30 18.01
N LEU A 50 -4.49 12.67 17.01
CA LEU A 50 -4.11 13.35 15.78
C LEU A 50 -5.32 13.59 14.88
N PRO A 51 -5.37 14.71 14.14
CA PRO A 51 -6.46 15.02 13.23
C PRO A 51 -6.71 13.94 12.18
N HIS A 52 -7.95 13.87 11.69
CA HIS A 52 -8.36 12.87 10.71
C HIS A 52 -7.57 12.94 9.39
N PHE A 53 -7.18 14.15 8.94
CA PHE A 53 -6.39 14.31 7.71
C PHE A 53 -4.96 13.73 7.79
N GLN A 54 -4.50 13.33 8.98
CA GLN A 54 -3.22 12.65 9.15
C GLN A 54 -3.35 11.12 9.11
N ARG A 55 -4.57 10.58 8.94
CA ARG A 55 -4.80 9.14 8.82
C ARG A 55 -4.25 8.62 7.49
N LEU A 56 -3.68 7.43 7.54
CA LEU A 56 -3.18 6.71 6.38
C LEU A 56 -4.35 5.99 5.69
N PHE A 57 -4.45 6.11 4.37
CA PHE A 57 -5.46 5.41 3.56
C PHE A 57 -4.89 4.19 2.84
N GLY A 58 -3.57 4.06 2.77
CA GLY A 58 -2.90 2.91 2.18
C GLY A 58 -1.40 2.88 2.47
N LEU A 59 -0.78 1.75 2.13
CA LEU A 59 0.61 1.42 2.42
C LEU A 59 1.22 0.66 1.24
N ILE A 60 2.52 0.85 1.03
CA ILE A 60 3.34 -0.01 0.19
C ILE A 60 4.19 -0.86 1.13
N ILE A 61 4.18 -2.18 0.94
CA ILE A 61 5.02 -3.10 1.70
C ILE A 61 6.27 -3.39 0.88
N GLU A 62 7.39 -2.82 1.30
CA GLU A 62 8.70 -3.07 0.71
C GLU A 62 9.44 -4.15 1.55
N PRO A 63 9.70 -5.34 0.99
CA PRO A 63 10.46 -6.37 1.70
C PRO A 63 11.93 -6.00 1.93
N GLU A 64 12.53 -5.14 1.11
CA GLU A 64 13.91 -4.71 1.27
C GLU A 64 14.03 -3.50 2.22
N ALA A 65 14.82 -3.65 3.28
CA ALA A 65 15.09 -2.53 4.18
C ALA A 65 15.80 -1.38 3.45
N TRP A 66 15.39 -0.14 3.74
CA TRP A 66 16.11 1.04 3.26
C TRP A 66 17.50 1.10 3.86
N SER A 67 18.49 1.40 3.02
CA SER A 67 19.89 1.41 3.42
C SER A 67 20.68 2.50 2.70
N VAL A 68 21.95 2.66 3.06
CA VAL A 68 22.86 3.57 2.35
C VAL A 68 23.25 2.96 1.00
N GLU A 69 23.43 1.64 0.98
CA GLU A 69 23.86 0.82 -0.16
C GLU A 69 22.82 0.84 -1.29
N ASN A 70 21.53 0.69 -0.95
CA ASN A 70 20.44 0.78 -1.95
C ASN A 70 19.99 2.24 -2.22
N GLY A 71 20.75 3.21 -1.72
CA GLY A 71 20.60 4.63 -2.02
C GLY A 71 19.42 5.32 -1.33
N CYS A 72 18.67 4.64 -0.47
CA CYS A 72 17.52 5.21 0.24
C CYS A 72 17.93 6.16 1.37
N PHE A 73 19.11 5.93 1.96
CA PHE A 73 19.69 6.79 3.00
C PHE A 73 20.93 7.56 2.53
N SER A 74 21.16 8.71 3.17
CA SER A 74 22.46 9.39 3.16
C SER A 74 23.49 8.59 3.97
N PRO A 75 24.80 8.86 3.81
CA PRO A 75 25.81 8.27 4.69
C PRO A 75 25.56 8.53 6.19
N THR A 76 24.83 9.60 6.51
CA THR A 76 24.38 9.95 7.87
C THR A 76 23.02 9.37 8.25
N GLN A 77 22.56 8.34 7.53
CA GLN A 77 21.30 7.62 7.77
C GLN A 77 20.03 8.48 7.71
N LYS A 78 20.07 9.60 7.00
CA LYS A 78 18.88 10.40 6.73
C LYS A 78 18.17 9.90 5.47
N LEU A 79 16.84 9.84 5.53
CA LEU A 79 15.98 9.50 4.39
C LEU A 79 16.19 10.45 3.20
N LYS A 80 16.55 9.90 2.04
CA LYS A 80 16.58 10.64 0.78
C LYS A 80 15.19 10.65 0.15
N ARG A 81 14.34 11.60 0.61
CA ARG A 81 12.94 11.71 0.16
C ARG A 81 12.78 11.73 -1.37
N PHE A 82 13.66 12.43 -2.09
CA PHE A 82 13.57 12.51 -3.55
C PHE A 82 13.75 11.14 -4.22
N VAL A 83 14.65 10.30 -3.70
CA VAL A 83 14.88 8.93 -4.21
C VAL A 83 13.64 8.07 -4.01
N LEU A 84 13.08 8.09 -2.79
CA LEU A 84 11.90 7.30 -2.48
C LEU A 84 10.66 7.76 -3.23
N ARG A 85 10.52 9.09 -3.40
CA ARG A 85 9.46 9.64 -4.24
C ARG A 85 9.57 9.09 -5.66
N SER A 86 10.71 9.29 -6.33
CA SER A 86 10.91 8.78 -7.69
C SER A 86 10.71 7.26 -7.81
N ARG A 87 11.03 6.49 -6.76
CA ARG A 87 10.84 5.03 -6.74
C ARG A 87 9.38 4.60 -6.62
N TYR A 88 8.60 5.23 -5.74
CA TYR A 88 7.24 4.77 -5.39
C TYR A 88 6.11 5.67 -5.91
N GLU A 89 6.40 6.79 -6.55
CA GLU A 89 5.41 7.78 -7.00
C GLU A 89 4.28 7.14 -7.82
N LYS A 90 4.62 6.30 -8.80
CA LYS A 90 3.63 5.62 -9.64
C LYS A 90 2.67 4.71 -8.84
N GLU A 91 3.19 3.97 -7.86
CA GLU A 91 2.34 3.09 -7.04
C GLU A 91 1.44 3.89 -6.09
N LEU A 92 1.95 5.00 -5.55
CA LEU A 92 1.17 5.92 -4.72
C LEU A 92 0.08 6.63 -5.54
N GLU A 93 0.36 7.05 -6.76
CA GLU A 93 -0.61 7.64 -7.69
C GLU A 93 -1.72 6.63 -8.01
N ASN A 94 -1.37 5.40 -8.39
CA ASN A 94 -2.35 4.35 -8.64
C ASN A 94 -3.25 4.08 -7.42
N MET A 95 -2.67 4.13 -6.21
CA MET A 95 -3.42 3.94 -4.97
C MET A 95 -4.41 5.09 -4.70
N LEU A 96 -4.00 6.33 -4.99
CA LEU A 96 -4.86 7.51 -4.90
C LEU A 96 -6.00 7.47 -5.94
N ASP A 97 -5.69 7.09 -7.18
CA ASP A 97 -6.69 6.95 -8.24
C ASP A 97 -7.71 5.86 -7.92
N ALA A 98 -7.26 4.73 -7.37
CA ALA A 98 -8.14 3.65 -6.94
C ALA A 98 -9.10 4.10 -5.83
N LEU A 99 -8.63 4.96 -4.91
CA LEU A 99 -9.47 5.54 -3.86
C LEU A 99 -10.56 6.45 -4.46
N GLY A 100 -10.17 7.39 -5.34
CA GLY A 100 -11.10 8.34 -5.96
C GLY A 100 -12.13 7.70 -6.90
N ASN A 101 -11.83 6.52 -7.46
CA ASN A 101 -12.76 5.75 -8.29
C ASN A 101 -13.70 4.85 -7.47
N SER A 102 -13.45 4.64 -6.17
CA SER A 102 -14.30 3.80 -5.31
C SER A 102 -15.52 4.51 -4.73
N ASP A 103 -15.57 5.85 -4.87
CA ASP A 103 -16.66 6.72 -4.40
C ASP A 103 -17.66 7.11 -5.51
N LYS A 104 -17.51 6.57 -6.73
CA LYS A 104 -18.39 6.79 -7.89
C LYS A 104 -19.19 5.54 -8.22
#